data_AF-A0A1I6YGA0-F1
#
_entry.id   AF-A0A1I6YGA0-F1
#
_cell.length_a   1.000
_cell.length_b   1.000
_cell.length_c   1.000
_cell.angle_alpha   90.00
_cell.angle_beta   90.00
_cell.angle_gamma   90.00
#
_symmetry.space_group_name_H-M   'P 1'
#
loop_
_entity.id
_entity.type
_entity.pdbx_description
1 polymer ?
#
loop_
_entity_poly.entity_id
_entity_poly.type
_entity_poly.pdbx_seq_one_letter_code
_entity_poly.pdbx_strand_id
1 'polypeptide(L)'
;MSFIFFSIIFTSCKNDASNPSSGDLGNTFIDTNENKPQIIVPDGELESLDTLINKEESPASITEEKIEIEKNFGQQWDFCNCVKALDSLTQALGKNNLSDQELDQLLQRSDYIDLKCKTITAEPSSTLEEREAHQKKVRKCLNN
;
A
#
# COMPACT_ATOMS: atom_id res chain seq x y z
N MET A 1 -17.41 -41.04 25.86
CA MET A 1 -17.25 -39.57 25.74
C MET A 1 -15.81 -39.23 26.06
N SER A 2 -14.96 -39.07 25.04
CA SER A 2 -13.57 -38.65 25.22
C SER A 2 -13.47 -37.16 24.97
N PHE A 3 -13.04 -36.39 25.98
CA PHE A 3 -12.65 -35.00 25.84
C PHE A 3 -11.18 -34.94 25.42
N ILE A 4 -10.92 -34.52 24.18
CA ILE A 4 -9.56 -34.23 23.70
C ILE A 4 -9.23 -32.80 24.12
N PHE A 5 -8.39 -32.65 25.14
CA PHE A 5 -7.76 -31.38 25.51
C PHE A 5 -6.60 -31.11 24.54
N PHE A 6 -6.80 -30.20 23.60
CA PHE A 6 -5.71 -29.63 22.79
C PHE A 6 -5.03 -28.51 23.58
N SER A 7 -3.98 -28.84 24.32
CA SER A 7 -3.10 -27.86 24.95
C SER A 7 -2.21 -27.24 23.87
N ILE A 8 -2.50 -26.00 23.47
CA ILE A 8 -1.67 -25.18 22.60
C ILE A 8 -0.49 -24.66 23.44
N ILE A 9 0.72 -25.15 23.16
CA ILE A 9 1.95 -24.66 23.77
C ILE A 9 2.36 -23.40 23.01
N PHE A 10 2.24 -22.23 23.65
CA PHE A 10 2.83 -20.99 23.15
C PHE A 10 4.32 -20.98 23.46
N THR A 11 5.17 -21.15 22.44
CA THR A 11 6.60 -20.85 22.54
C THR A 11 6.83 -19.35 22.42
N SER A 12 7.32 -18.73 23.49
CA SER A 12 7.68 -17.31 23.59
C SER A 12 9.06 -17.07 22.97
N CYS A 13 9.14 -16.21 21.95
CA CYS A 13 10.41 -15.71 21.42
C CYS A 13 10.92 -14.57 22.32
N LYS A 14 12.05 -14.80 22.99
CA LYS A 14 12.77 -13.82 23.80
C LYS A 14 13.92 -13.26 22.96
N ASN A 15 13.80 -12.03 22.48
CA ASN A 15 14.93 -11.27 21.95
C ASN A 15 15.41 -10.29 23.02
N ASP A 16 16.52 -10.66 23.67
CA ASP A 16 17.36 -9.74 24.42
C ASP A 16 18.35 -9.08 23.45
N ALA A 17 18.31 -7.75 23.35
CA ALA A 17 19.45 -6.95 22.91
C ALA A 17 19.34 -5.54 23.49
N SER A 18 19.82 -5.39 24.72
CA SER A 18 20.14 -4.11 25.32
C SER A 18 21.54 -3.63 24.88
N ASN A 19 21.62 -2.32 24.65
CA ASN A 19 22.74 -1.52 24.14
C ASN A 19 23.95 -1.49 25.11
N PRO A 20 25.16 -1.11 24.62
CA PRO A 20 25.89 -0.06 25.34
C PRO A 20 26.58 1.00 24.45
N SER A 21 26.13 2.23 24.64
CA SER A 21 26.83 3.53 24.78
C SER A 21 28.30 3.76 24.34
N SER A 22 28.46 4.86 23.57
CA SER A 22 29.46 5.96 23.64
C SER A 22 30.92 5.82 23.16
N GLY A 23 31.35 6.84 22.40
CA GLY A 23 32.74 7.22 22.07
C GLY A 23 32.85 7.75 20.63
N ASP A 24 32.68 9.04 20.35
CA ASP A 24 33.67 10.14 20.32
C ASP A 24 34.39 10.31 18.95
N LEU A 25 34.72 11.57 18.64
CA LEU A 25 35.13 12.20 17.39
C LEU A 25 36.05 11.44 16.42
N GLY A 26 35.86 11.69 15.11
CA GLY A 26 36.90 11.50 14.11
C GLY A 26 36.46 11.84 12.68
N ASN A 27 36.77 13.05 12.22
CA ASN A 27 36.68 13.44 10.80
C ASN A 27 37.61 12.57 9.96
N THR A 28 37.09 11.97 8.88
CA THR A 28 37.91 11.56 7.72
C THR A 28 37.14 11.87 6.45
N PHE A 29 37.60 12.90 5.75
CA PHE A 29 37.35 13.11 4.33
C PHE A 29 38.02 11.98 3.55
N ILE A 30 37.28 11.30 2.67
CA ILE A 30 37.86 10.60 1.52
C ILE A 30 37.03 10.98 0.29
N ASP A 31 37.61 11.86 -0.51
CA ASP A 31 37.41 11.94 -1.95
C ASP A 31 37.74 10.58 -2.58
N THR A 32 36.80 10.00 -3.32
CA THR A 32 37.15 8.98 -4.32
C THR A 32 36.43 9.29 -5.63
N ASN A 33 37.28 9.63 -6.57
CA ASN A 33 37.14 9.84 -8.01
C ASN A 33 36.70 8.54 -8.75
N GLU A 34 36.18 8.71 -9.96
CA GLU A 34 35.97 7.70 -11.04
C GLU A 34 34.91 6.61 -10.77
N ASN A 35 33.92 6.38 -11.64
CA ASN A 35 34.09 6.03 -13.05
C ASN A 35 32.73 6.12 -13.79
N LYS A 36 32.66 6.91 -14.86
CA LYS A 36 31.55 6.97 -15.82
C LYS A 36 31.75 5.87 -16.87
N PRO A 37 30.81 4.92 -17.06
CA PRO A 37 30.91 4.05 -18.22
C PRO A 37 30.64 4.86 -19.50
N GLN A 38 31.71 5.09 -20.27
CA GLN A 38 31.66 5.50 -21.67
C GLN A 38 31.38 4.23 -22.50
N ILE A 39 30.18 4.11 -23.05
CA ILE A 39 29.87 3.05 -24.02
C ILE A 39 30.39 3.54 -25.38
N ILE A 40 31.45 2.89 -25.86
CA ILE A 40 31.93 3.00 -27.25
C ILE A 40 31.21 1.90 -28.04
N VAL A 41 30.30 2.28 -28.93
CA VAL A 41 29.66 1.34 -29.88
C VAL A 41 30.36 1.53 -31.24
N PRO A 42 30.92 0.49 -31.86
CA PRO A 42 31.37 0.55 -33.25
C PRO A 42 30.17 0.45 -34.20
N ASP A 43 30.24 1.24 -35.27
CA ASP A 43 29.29 1.36 -36.39
C ASP A 43 28.73 0.01 -36.87
N GLY A 44 27.41 -0.02 -37.07
CA GLY A 44 26.70 -1.18 -37.61
C GLY A 44 25.19 -0.99 -37.68
N GLU A 45 24.77 -0.21 -38.67
CA GLU A 45 23.47 -0.26 -39.35
C GLU A 45 22.20 0.25 -38.63
N LEU A 46 21.50 1.09 -39.40
CA LEU A 46 20.38 1.95 -39.07
C LEU A 46 19.06 1.17 -39.14
N GLU A 47 18.38 0.95 -38.01
CA GLU A 47 16.93 0.80 -38.00
C GLU A 47 16.27 1.94 -37.22
N SER A 48 15.33 2.57 -37.93
CA SER A 48 14.58 3.79 -37.67
C SER A 48 13.91 3.85 -36.29
N LEU A 49 14.09 4.97 -35.60
CA LEU A 49 13.10 6.05 -35.46
C LEU A 49 11.91 5.69 -34.54
N ASP A 50 11.96 6.27 -33.33
CA ASP A 50 10.82 6.72 -32.54
C ASP A 50 9.52 5.93 -32.68
N THR A 51 9.41 4.85 -31.90
CA THR A 51 8.11 4.35 -31.42
C THR A 51 8.22 4.32 -29.90
N LEU A 52 7.93 5.46 -29.26
CA LEU A 52 6.62 5.78 -28.73
C LEU A 52 6.22 4.90 -27.53
N ILE A 53 5.84 5.63 -26.48
CA ILE A 53 4.81 5.30 -25.49
C ILE A 53 5.30 4.52 -24.28
N ASN A 54 5.15 5.20 -23.14
CA ASN A 54 4.75 4.70 -21.83
C ASN A 54 4.91 3.20 -21.64
N LYS A 55 5.65 2.83 -20.60
CA LYS A 55 5.43 1.58 -19.88
C LYS A 55 4.01 1.64 -19.28
N GLU A 56 3.01 1.50 -20.14
CA GLU A 56 1.65 1.11 -19.83
C GLU A 56 1.78 -0.32 -19.32
N GLU A 57 1.74 -0.42 -18.00
CA GLU A 57 1.23 -1.60 -17.34
C GLU A 57 -0.01 -2.07 -18.12
N SER A 58 0.03 -3.31 -18.60
CA SER A 58 -0.97 -3.86 -19.52
C SER A 58 -2.40 -3.55 -19.02
N PRO A 59 -3.22 -2.79 -19.78
CA PRO A 59 -4.56 -2.39 -19.36
C PRO A 59 -5.54 -3.58 -19.23
N ALA A 60 -5.13 -4.80 -19.59
CA ALA A 60 -5.99 -5.96 -19.58
C ALA A 60 -6.21 -6.55 -18.16
N SER A 61 -5.17 -6.65 -17.32
CA SER A 61 -5.29 -7.41 -16.06
C SER A 61 -6.05 -6.66 -14.96
N ILE A 62 -5.91 -5.33 -14.89
CA ILE A 62 -6.65 -4.50 -13.91
C ILE A 62 -8.16 -4.47 -14.23
N THR A 63 -8.51 -4.67 -15.51
CA THR A 63 -9.90 -4.59 -15.97
C THR A 63 -10.68 -5.86 -15.66
N GLU A 64 -10.08 -7.04 -15.80
CA GLU A 64 -10.75 -8.33 -15.55
C GLU A 64 -11.09 -8.54 -14.07
N GLU A 65 -10.16 -8.23 -13.16
CA GLU A 65 -10.39 -8.32 -11.71
C GLU A 65 -11.50 -7.35 -11.26
N LYS A 66 -11.48 -6.11 -11.76
CA LYS A 66 -12.53 -5.12 -11.47
C LYS A 66 -13.90 -5.59 -11.97
N ILE A 67 -13.97 -6.22 -13.14
CA ILE A 67 -15.23 -6.78 -13.68
C ILE A 67 -15.77 -7.89 -12.77
N GLU A 68 -14.90 -8.79 -12.30
CA GLU A 68 -15.33 -9.88 -11.40
C GLU A 68 -15.77 -9.35 -10.03
N ILE A 69 -15.05 -8.38 -9.48
CA ILE A 69 -15.46 -7.69 -8.25
C ILE A 69 -16.81 -6.99 -8.44
N GLU A 70 -17.02 -6.26 -9.54
CA GLU A 70 -18.31 -5.60 -9.81
C GLU A 70 -19.46 -6.59 -10.01
N LYS A 71 -19.18 -7.77 -10.59
CA LYS A 71 -20.17 -8.84 -10.71
C LYS A 71 -20.60 -9.40 -9.35
N ASN A 72 -19.66 -9.53 -8.40
CA ASN A 72 -19.92 -10.13 -7.10
C ASN A 72 -20.42 -9.12 -6.04
N PHE A 73 -19.96 -7.87 -6.10
CA PHE A 73 -20.19 -6.85 -5.07
C PHE A 73 -20.95 -5.62 -5.59
N GLY A 74 -21.29 -5.60 -6.88
CA GLY A 74 -21.96 -4.48 -7.55
C GLY A 74 -21.00 -3.35 -7.92
N GLN A 75 -21.55 -2.26 -8.45
CA GLN A 75 -20.77 -1.10 -8.89
C GLN A 75 -19.86 -0.58 -7.77
N GLN A 76 -18.57 -0.50 -8.09
CA GLN A 76 -17.51 -0.03 -7.19
C GLN A 76 -17.33 1.48 -7.31
N TRP A 77 -16.90 2.10 -6.21
CA TRP A 77 -16.53 3.51 -6.18
C TRP A 77 -15.12 3.71 -6.71
N ASP A 78 -14.86 4.93 -7.18
CA ASP A 78 -13.50 5.33 -7.54
C ASP A 78 -12.61 5.47 -6.30
N PHE A 79 -11.30 5.54 -6.56
CA PHE A 79 -10.28 5.62 -5.52
C PHE A 79 -10.52 6.76 -4.52
N CYS A 80 -10.76 7.98 -5.00
CA CYS A 80 -10.90 9.13 -4.10
C CYS A 80 -12.20 9.12 -3.30
N ASN A 81 -13.32 8.61 -3.84
CA ASN A 81 -14.56 8.49 -3.08
C ASN A 81 -14.40 7.49 -1.93
N CYS A 82 -13.73 6.36 -2.18
CA CYS A 82 -13.40 5.41 -1.14
C CYS A 82 -12.48 6.00 -0.07
N VAL A 83 -11.39 6.67 -0.47
CA VAL A 83 -10.48 7.34 0.48
C VAL A 83 -11.21 8.33 1.37
N LYS A 84 -12.05 9.20 0.78
CA LYS A 84 -12.83 10.19 1.53
C LYS A 84 -13.86 9.55 2.46
N ALA A 85 -14.53 8.50 2.01
CA ALA A 85 -15.53 7.80 2.81
C ALA A 85 -14.89 7.08 4.01
N LEU A 86 -13.75 6.41 3.79
CA LEU A 86 -12.98 5.76 4.85
C LEU A 86 -12.42 6.78 5.85
N ASP A 87 -11.82 7.86 5.37
CA ASP A 87 -11.33 8.95 6.23
C ASP A 87 -12.46 9.57 7.07
N SER A 88 -13.61 9.84 6.45
CA SER A 88 -14.79 10.34 7.16
C SER A 88 -15.31 9.35 8.20
N LEU A 89 -15.29 8.05 7.92
CA LEU A 89 -15.68 7.01 8.87
C LEU A 89 -14.72 6.97 10.05
N THR A 90 -13.40 7.00 9.81
CA THR A 90 -12.38 7.04 10.86
C THR A 90 -12.54 8.27 11.74
N GLN A 91 -12.77 9.44 11.14
CA GLN A 91 -13.05 10.67 11.90
C GLN A 91 -14.32 10.55 12.75
N ALA A 92 -15.37 9.93 12.22
CA ALA A 92 -16.62 9.73 12.95
C ALA A 92 -16.46 8.76 14.12
N LEU A 93 -15.74 7.65 13.92
CA LEU A 93 -15.41 6.67 14.97
C LEU A 93 -14.46 7.25 16.04
N GLY A 94 -13.62 8.22 15.67
CA GLY A 94 -12.74 8.93 16.59
C GLY A 94 -13.43 9.95 17.50
N LYS A 95 -14.75 10.16 17.36
CA LYS A 95 -15.51 11.06 18.24
C LYS A 95 -15.68 10.43 19.62
N ASN A 96 -15.50 11.24 20.67
CA ASN A 96 -15.79 10.81 22.03
C ASN A 96 -17.31 10.77 22.28
N ASN A 97 -17.75 9.81 23.10
CA ASN A 97 -19.15 9.66 23.56
C ASN A 97 -20.17 9.32 22.47
N LEU A 98 -19.82 8.43 21.53
CA LEU A 98 -20.82 7.82 20.65
C LEU A 98 -21.80 6.99 21.48
N SER A 99 -23.09 7.15 21.24
CA SER A 99 -24.11 6.22 21.73
C SER A 99 -24.01 4.87 21.02
N ASP A 100 -24.52 3.80 21.64
CA ASP A 100 -24.55 2.47 21.03
C ASP A 100 -25.24 2.48 19.66
N GLN A 101 -26.32 3.25 19.52
CA GLN A 101 -27.03 3.40 18.26
C GLN A 101 -26.18 4.10 17.18
N GLU A 102 -25.41 5.13 17.55
CA GLU A 102 -24.50 5.79 16.59
C GLU A 102 -23.35 4.87 16.19
N LEU A 103 -22.82 4.09 17.13
CA LEU A 103 -21.81 3.09 16.83
C LEU A 103 -22.33 2.05 15.85
N ASP A 104 -23.52 1.49 16.08
CA ASP A 104 -24.15 0.51 15.18
C ASP A 104 -24.35 1.09 13.77
N GLN A 105 -24.78 2.36 13.67
CA GLN A 105 -24.92 3.03 12.37
C GLN A 105 -23.58 3.22 11.66
N LEU A 106 -22.51 3.55 12.39
CA LEU A 106 -21.17 3.69 11.82
C LEU A 106 -20.62 2.33 11.35
N LEU A 107 -20.87 1.25 12.09
CA LEU A 107 -20.49 -0.11 11.69
C LEU A 107 -21.28 -0.57 10.45
N GLN A 108 -22.58 -0.35 10.40
CA GLN A 108 -23.36 -0.64 9.19
C GLN A 108 -22.85 0.17 7.98
N ARG A 109 -22.45 1.42 8.22
CA ARG A 109 -21.86 2.26 7.18
C ARG A 109 -20.47 1.77 6.77
N SER A 110 -19.67 1.23 7.69
CA SER A 110 -18.37 0.64 7.36
C SER A 110 -18.53 -0.56 6.42
N ASP A 111 -19.52 -1.42 6.66
CA ASP A 111 -19.79 -2.57 5.81
C ASP A 111 -20.21 -2.15 4.40
N TYR A 112 -21.03 -1.10 4.30
CA TYR A 112 -21.43 -0.55 3.01
C TYR A 112 -20.24 0.05 2.24
N ILE A 113 -19.37 0.79 2.94
CA ILE A 113 -18.16 1.35 2.33
C ILE A 113 -17.23 0.22 1.85
N ASP A 114 -17.01 -0.80 2.67
CA ASP A 114 -16.19 -1.96 2.32
C ASP A 114 -16.74 -2.69 1.08
N LEU A 115 -18.06 -2.87 0.97
CA LEU A 115 -18.71 -3.45 -0.21
C LEU A 115 -18.45 -2.62 -1.49
N LYS A 116 -18.39 -1.28 -1.36
CA LYS A 116 -18.19 -0.35 -2.48
C LYS A 116 -16.74 -0.14 -2.87
N CYS A 117 -15.80 -0.53 -2.02
CA CYS A 117 -14.38 -0.23 -2.16
C CYS A 117 -13.51 -1.48 -2.32
N LYS A 118 -14.12 -2.61 -2.70
CA LYS A 118 -13.43 -3.91 -2.83
C LYS A 118 -12.27 -3.89 -3.82
N THR A 119 -12.40 -3.14 -4.91
CA THR A 119 -11.32 -3.02 -5.90
C THR A 119 -10.03 -2.46 -5.31
N ILE A 120 -10.12 -1.50 -4.38
CA ILE A 120 -8.94 -0.85 -3.80
C ILE A 120 -8.28 -1.74 -2.75
N THR A 121 -9.07 -2.53 -2.02
CA THR A 121 -8.53 -3.49 -1.04
C THR A 121 -7.89 -4.70 -1.70
N ALA A 122 -8.25 -5.00 -2.96
CA ALA A 122 -7.71 -6.13 -3.70
C ALA A 122 -6.34 -5.81 -4.34
N GLU A 123 -6.03 -4.54 -4.60
CA GLU A 123 -4.74 -4.12 -5.15
C GLU A 123 -3.60 -4.34 -4.12
N PRO A 124 -2.63 -5.23 -4.39
CA PRO A 124 -1.53 -5.46 -3.47
C PRO A 124 -0.52 -4.30 -3.54
N SER A 125 -0.32 -3.56 -2.44
CA SER A 125 0.80 -2.62 -2.28
C SER A 125 1.90 -3.27 -1.41
N SER A 126 2.73 -4.08 -2.05
CA SER A 126 3.70 -4.95 -1.37
C SER A 126 5.08 -4.30 -1.20
N THR A 127 5.48 -3.43 -2.14
CA THR A 127 6.78 -2.77 -2.12
C THR A 127 6.74 -1.41 -1.41
N LEU A 128 7.90 -0.90 -0.99
CA LEU A 128 8.02 0.42 -0.36
C LEU A 128 7.59 1.54 -1.34
N GLU A 129 8.03 1.46 -2.59
CA GLU A 129 7.70 2.43 -3.64
C GLU A 129 6.19 2.47 -3.91
N GLU A 130 5.53 1.32 -4.03
CA GLU A 130 4.07 1.22 -4.21
C GLU A 130 3.31 1.85 -3.04
N ARG A 131 3.77 1.62 -1.80
CA ARG A 131 3.15 2.20 -0.61
C ARG A 131 3.32 3.72 -0.58
N GLU A 132 4.48 4.24 -0.94
CA GLU A 132 4.70 5.69 -1.03
C GLU A 132 3.83 6.32 -2.13
N ALA A 133 3.73 5.68 -3.30
CA ALA A 133 2.87 6.14 -4.39
C ALA A 133 1.40 6.12 -3.98
N HIS A 134 0.95 5.06 -3.30
CA HIS A 134 -0.40 4.96 -2.74
C HIS A 134 -0.66 6.10 -1.73
N GLN A 135 0.25 6.34 -0.79
CA GLN A 135 0.12 7.44 0.16
C GLN A 135 0.06 8.81 -0.52
N LYS A 136 0.85 9.04 -1.58
CA LYS A 136 0.77 10.27 -2.39
C LYS A 136 -0.62 10.44 -3.02
N LYS A 137 -1.19 9.36 -3.58
CA LYS A 137 -2.57 9.36 -4.13
C LYS A 137 -3.60 9.66 -3.04
N VAL A 138 -3.49 9.03 -1.87
CA VAL A 138 -4.38 9.27 -0.72
C VAL A 138 -4.35 10.75 -0.30
N ARG A 139 -3.16 11.33 -0.10
CA ARG A 139 -2.99 12.76 0.27
C ARG A 139 -3.64 13.69 -0.75
N LYS A 140 -3.46 13.39 -2.04
CA LYS A 140 -4.09 14.16 -3.13
C LYS A 140 -5.63 14.12 -3.06
N CYS A 141 -6.23 13.01 -2.66
CA CYS A 141 -7.69 12.93 -2.51
C CYS A 141 -8.21 13.73 -1.30
N LEU A 142 -7.41 13.82 -0.24
CA LEU A 142 -7.79 14.50 1.01
C LEU A 142 -7.44 16.00 1.03
N ASN A 143 -6.78 16.52 -0.02
CA ASN A 143 -6.28 17.90 -0.11
C ASN A 143 -5.36 18.30 1.07
N ASN A 144 -4.55 17.35 1.56
CA ASN A 144 -3.59 17.52 2.66
C ASN A 144 -2.14 17.47 2.17
#